data_AF-A0A7S2NJA2-F1
#
_entry.id   AF-A0A7S2NJA2-F1
#
_cell.length_a   1.000
_cell.length_b   1.000
_cell.length_c   1.000
_cell.angle_alpha   90.00
_cell.angle_beta   90.00
_cell.angle_gamma   90.00
#
_symmetry.space_group_name_H-M   'P 1'
#
loop_
_entity.id
_entity.type
_entity.pdbx_description
1 polymer ?
#
loop_
_entity_poly.entity_id
_entity_poly.type
_entity_poly.pdbx_seq_one_letter_code
_entity_poly.pdbx_strand_id
1 'polypeptide(L)'
;MPEGSYVSGEKALVENYLPKQEAKSIQKPKQQLWVVSHGWLTAEHPDPAGHRLQELVEKLDDLGADENDAVFFDFPSLPQIDKLHVEYRHGEKLPDGHPALKSAKEIETFNIAMGGMDKLYASSASRVVLMRTVYKTDDIPVRPGGIPYTLNSRPYCGRGWCVVELTLSHHHGRIANVGDVPDKMPLENVSPDAFEKAIE
;
A
#
# COMPACT_ATOMS: atom_id res chain seq x y z
N MET A 1 23.73 2.21 19.87
CA MET A 1 22.90 1.63 18.78
C MET A 1 23.73 1.74 17.52
N PRO A 2 24.06 0.66 16.80
CA PRO A 2 24.88 0.78 15.60
C PRO A 2 24.04 1.37 14.47
N GLU A 3 24.66 2.34 13.80
CA GLU A 3 24.15 3.18 12.74
C GLU A 3 23.70 2.35 11.53
N GLY A 4 22.42 2.48 11.19
CA GLY A 4 21.90 2.00 9.91
C GLY A 4 22.45 2.87 8.79
N SER A 5 23.24 2.27 7.91
CA SER A 5 23.71 2.88 6.68
C SER A 5 22.53 3.29 5.80
N TYR A 6 22.23 4.59 5.76
CA TYR A 6 21.34 5.20 4.79
C TYR A 6 22.03 5.19 3.42
N VAL A 7 21.50 4.40 2.47
CA VAL A 7 21.79 4.62 1.05
C VAL A 7 20.85 5.71 0.58
N SER A 8 21.36 6.94 0.54
CA SER A 8 20.71 8.07 -0.10
C SER A 8 20.40 7.73 -1.56
N GLY A 9 19.12 7.81 -1.94
CA GLY A 9 18.59 7.49 -3.27
C GLY A 9 18.97 8.49 -4.36
N GLU A 10 20.27 8.75 -4.56
CA GLU A 10 20.78 9.64 -5.62
C GLU A 10 21.68 8.92 -6.64
N LYS A 11 21.58 7.58 -6.74
CA LYS A 11 22.41 6.77 -7.66
C LYS A 11 21.65 5.77 -8.53
N ALA A 12 20.47 6.16 -9.01
CA ALA A 12 19.77 5.43 -10.08
C ALA A 12 19.68 6.22 -11.40
N LEU A 13 20.48 7.26 -11.58
CA LEU A 13 20.82 7.78 -12.92
C LEU A 13 22.06 7.05 -13.42
N VAL A 14 21.89 5.78 -13.78
CA VAL A 14 22.87 5.09 -14.63
C VAL A 14 22.57 5.53 -16.06
N GLU A 15 23.21 6.61 -16.47
CA GLU A 15 23.46 6.88 -17.90
C GLU A 15 24.17 5.65 -18.48
N ASN A 16 23.45 4.95 -19.36
CA ASN A 16 23.98 3.86 -20.16
C ASN A 16 25.10 4.38 -21.07
N TYR A 17 26.35 4.31 -20.62
CA TYR A 17 27.51 4.31 -21.50
C TYR A 17 27.69 2.90 -22.07
N LEU A 18 27.01 2.62 -23.18
CA LEU A 18 27.39 1.57 -24.12
C LEU A 18 27.95 2.23 -25.39
N PRO A 19 29.10 1.76 -25.93
CA PRO A 19 29.63 2.23 -27.20
C PRO A 19 28.59 2.10 -28.32
N LYS A 20 28.41 3.19 -29.09
CA LYS A 20 27.36 3.44 -30.08
C LYS A 20 27.39 2.58 -31.36
N GLN A 21 27.88 1.35 -31.34
CA GLN A 21 27.81 0.48 -32.52
C GLN A 21 27.31 -0.90 -32.11
N GLU A 22 26.18 -1.29 -32.73
CA GLU A 22 25.45 -2.56 -32.59
C GLU A 22 24.27 -2.64 -31.59
N ALA A 23 23.51 -1.55 -31.39
CA ALA A 23 22.17 -1.65 -30.82
C ALA A 23 21.18 -2.27 -31.83
N LYS A 24 21.22 -3.60 -32.02
CA LYS A 24 20.04 -4.34 -32.46
C LYS A 24 18.95 -4.09 -31.42
N SER A 25 17.72 -3.79 -31.86
CA SER A 25 16.59 -3.46 -31.01
C SER A 25 16.27 -4.59 -30.02
N ILE A 26 16.87 -4.55 -28.83
CA ILE A 26 16.40 -5.32 -27.69
C ILE A 26 15.15 -4.56 -27.20
N GLN A 27 13.98 -4.96 -27.66
CA GLN A 27 12.74 -4.58 -26.98
C GLN A 27 12.90 -5.08 -25.55
N LYS A 28 13.04 -4.16 -24.59
CA LYS A 28 12.91 -4.53 -23.18
C LYS A 28 11.57 -5.24 -23.03
N PRO A 29 11.51 -6.42 -22.38
CA PRO A 29 10.24 -7.06 -22.12
C PRO A 29 9.32 -6.07 -21.41
N LYS A 30 8.03 -6.06 -21.77
CA LYS A 30 7.05 -5.24 -21.07
C LYS A 30 6.99 -5.75 -19.63
N GLN A 31 7.51 -4.96 -18.70
CA GLN A 31 7.39 -5.23 -17.27
C GLN A 31 5.94 -5.02 -16.87
N GLN A 32 5.32 -6.03 -16.26
CA GLN A 32 4.00 -5.89 -15.67
C GLN A 32 4.12 -5.16 -14.33
N LEU A 33 3.19 -4.26 -14.05
CA LEU A 33 3.03 -3.68 -12.71
C LEU A 33 1.99 -4.47 -11.94
N TRP A 34 2.39 -5.09 -10.84
CA TRP A 34 1.50 -5.69 -9.85
C TRP A 34 1.21 -4.70 -8.75
N VAL A 35 -0.07 -4.53 -8.40
CA VAL A 35 -0.52 -3.64 -7.33
C VAL A 35 -1.22 -4.48 -6.28
N VAL A 36 -0.74 -4.41 -5.04
CA VAL A 36 -1.23 -5.26 -3.97
C VAL A 36 -2.29 -4.52 -3.16
N SER A 37 -3.48 -5.11 -3.11
CA SER A 37 -4.61 -4.59 -2.35
C SER A 37 -4.73 -5.37 -1.04
N HIS A 38 -4.33 -4.78 0.08
CA HIS A 38 -4.26 -5.49 1.36
C HIS A 38 -4.64 -4.63 2.57
N GLY A 39 -5.25 -5.25 3.58
CA GLY A 39 -5.62 -4.55 4.81
C GLY A 39 -4.50 -4.53 5.84
N TRP A 40 -3.95 -3.37 6.19
CA TRP A 40 -2.91 -3.23 7.23
C TRP A 40 -3.20 -3.96 8.54
N LEU A 41 -2.37 -4.93 8.94
CA LEU A 41 -2.64 -5.75 10.12
C LEU A 41 -2.68 -4.93 11.42
N THR A 42 -1.89 -3.86 11.47
CA THR A 42 -1.79 -2.97 12.63
C THR A 42 -1.84 -1.50 12.19
N ALA A 43 -2.04 -0.58 13.13
CA ALA A 43 -2.02 0.85 12.83
C ALA A 43 -0.62 1.36 12.44
N GLU A 44 0.44 0.65 12.84
CA GLU A 44 1.82 1.12 12.75
C GLU A 44 2.61 0.40 11.65
N HIS A 45 2.25 -0.84 11.33
CA HIS A 45 2.90 -1.62 10.29
C HIS A 45 1.92 -2.59 9.61
N PRO A 46 1.90 -2.69 8.27
CA PRO A 46 0.92 -3.50 7.55
C PRO A 46 1.12 -5.00 7.76
N ASP A 47 2.35 -5.44 8.03
CA ASP A 47 2.72 -6.86 8.18
C ASP A 47 3.90 -7.06 9.17
N PRO A 48 3.71 -6.88 10.49
CA PRO A 48 4.79 -6.98 11.47
C PRO A 48 5.51 -8.33 11.52
N ALA A 49 4.82 -9.41 11.15
CA ALA A 49 5.35 -10.78 11.20
C ALA A 49 5.90 -11.27 9.85
N GLY A 50 5.67 -10.55 8.76
CA GLY A 50 6.15 -10.92 7.41
C GLY A 50 5.27 -11.94 6.68
N HIS A 51 4.18 -12.41 7.28
CA HIS A 51 3.31 -13.44 6.70
C HIS A 51 2.64 -12.98 5.42
N ARG A 52 2.30 -11.68 5.33
CA ARG A 52 1.70 -11.14 4.12
C ARG A 52 2.70 -11.06 3.00
N LEU A 53 3.94 -10.65 3.27
CA LEU A 53 4.96 -10.65 2.25
C LEU A 53 5.20 -12.07 1.71
N GLN A 54 5.17 -13.08 2.60
CA GLN A 54 5.24 -14.48 2.19
C GLN A 54 4.04 -14.90 1.31
N GLU A 55 2.80 -14.65 1.75
CA GLU A 55 1.59 -14.94 0.97
C GLU A 55 1.61 -14.22 -0.40
N LEU A 56 2.17 -13.00 -0.45
CA LEU A 56 2.27 -12.24 -1.69
C LEU A 56 3.20 -12.92 -2.69
N VAL A 57 4.37 -13.39 -2.25
CA VAL A 57 5.32 -14.10 -3.13
C VAL A 57 4.67 -15.35 -3.69
N GLU A 58 4.04 -16.18 -2.84
CA GLU A 58 3.33 -17.39 -3.26
C GLU A 58 2.22 -17.07 -4.29
N LYS A 59 1.42 -16.02 -4.05
CA LYS A 59 0.38 -15.58 -4.99
C LYS A 59 0.94 -15.07 -6.31
N LEU A 60 2.07 -14.35 -6.29
CA LEU A 60 2.69 -13.86 -7.52
C LEU A 60 3.25 -15.01 -8.37
N ASP A 61 3.84 -16.02 -7.72
CA ASP A 61 4.31 -17.25 -8.38
C ASP A 61 3.13 -18.00 -9.03
N ASP A 62 2.03 -18.19 -8.29
CA ASP A 62 0.80 -18.83 -8.80
C ASP A 62 0.19 -18.06 -9.99
N LEU A 63 0.33 -16.73 -10.00
CA LEU A 63 -0.15 -15.84 -11.06
C LEU A 63 0.83 -15.73 -12.24
N GLY A 64 2.01 -16.35 -12.15
CA GLY A 64 3.05 -16.35 -13.18
C GLY A 64 3.71 -14.98 -13.37
N ALA A 65 3.94 -14.24 -12.29
CA ALA A 65 4.71 -13.00 -12.32
C ALA A 65 6.17 -13.27 -12.77
N ASP A 66 6.73 -12.37 -13.56
CA ASP A 66 8.13 -12.45 -13.99
C ASP A 66 9.06 -11.78 -12.97
N GLU A 67 10.30 -12.25 -12.87
CA GLU A 67 11.31 -11.65 -11.97
C GLU A 67 11.60 -10.17 -12.28
N ASN A 68 11.32 -9.72 -13.51
CA ASN A 68 11.50 -8.33 -13.93
C ASN A 68 10.25 -7.46 -13.74
N ASP A 69 9.16 -8.03 -13.24
CA ASP A 69 7.94 -7.27 -12.96
C ASP A 69 8.14 -6.33 -11.77
N ALA A 70 7.36 -5.24 -11.76
CA ALA A 70 7.33 -4.31 -10.65
C ALA A 70 6.18 -4.66 -9.71
N VAL A 71 6.41 -4.53 -8.40
CA VAL A 71 5.37 -4.72 -7.37
C VAL A 71 5.22 -3.44 -6.57
N PHE A 72 4.00 -2.90 -6.54
CA PHE A 72 3.59 -1.86 -5.62
C PHE A 72 2.96 -2.50 -4.38
N PHE A 73 3.56 -2.24 -3.22
CA PHE A 73 3.10 -2.70 -1.92
C PHE A 73 2.95 -1.48 -0.98
N ASP A 74 1.76 -1.31 -0.40
CA ASP A 74 1.48 -0.18 0.48
C ASP A 74 2.17 -0.37 1.84
N PHE A 75 3.20 0.45 2.08
CA PHE A 75 4.08 0.39 3.22
C PHE A 75 4.15 1.77 3.90
N PRO A 76 4.43 1.87 5.23
CA PRO A 76 4.61 3.15 5.94
C PRO A 76 5.86 3.92 5.47
N SER A 77 5.85 4.42 4.23
CA SER A 77 6.93 5.20 3.61
C SER A 77 6.60 6.69 3.50
N LEU A 78 5.34 7.08 3.70
CA LEU A 78 4.91 8.46 3.74
C LEU A 78 4.92 9.00 5.18
N PRO A 79 5.14 10.31 5.39
CA PRO A 79 5.00 10.93 6.70
C PRO A 79 3.66 10.58 7.33
N GLN A 80 3.68 10.14 8.59
CA GLN A 80 2.49 9.77 9.36
C GLN A 80 2.34 10.70 10.56
N ILE A 81 1.12 10.76 11.10
CA ILE A 81 0.89 11.39 12.40
C ILE A 81 1.48 10.47 13.47
N ASP A 82 2.25 11.03 14.39
CA ASP A 82 2.76 10.28 15.54
C ASP A 82 1.63 10.03 16.55
N LYS A 83 0.98 8.87 16.39
CA LYS A 83 -0.10 8.44 17.27
C LYS A 83 0.38 8.03 18.67
N LEU A 84 1.70 7.91 18.87
CA LEU A 84 2.30 7.52 20.16
C LEU A 84 2.72 8.73 20.99
N HIS A 85 2.69 9.94 20.40
CA HIS A 85 2.99 11.16 21.14
C HIS A 85 2.05 11.28 22.34
N VAL A 86 2.58 11.65 23.51
CA VAL A 86 1.83 11.63 24.79
C VAL A 86 0.59 12.54 24.78
N GLU A 87 0.63 13.58 23.95
CA GLU A 87 -0.46 14.54 23.78
C GLU A 87 -1.43 14.15 22.65
N TYR A 88 -1.07 13.18 21.79
CA TYR A 88 -1.96 12.73 20.74
C TYR A 88 -3.13 11.93 21.32
N ARG A 89 -4.32 12.53 21.28
CA ARG A 89 -5.57 11.90 21.70
C ARG A 89 -6.49 11.74 20.52
N HIS A 90 -6.99 10.52 20.32
CA HIS A 90 -7.89 10.25 19.22
C HIS A 90 -9.19 11.07 19.38
N GLY A 91 -9.50 11.90 18.38
CA GLY A 91 -10.70 12.76 18.38
C GLY A 91 -10.47 14.20 18.84
N GLU A 92 -9.31 14.54 19.39
CA GLU A 92 -8.96 15.92 19.76
C GLU A 92 -8.02 16.55 18.71
N LYS A 93 -8.30 17.78 18.30
CA LYS A 93 -7.45 18.51 17.35
C LYS A 93 -6.26 19.11 18.09
N LEU A 94 -5.07 18.60 17.80
CA LEU A 94 -3.81 19.20 18.25
C LEU A 94 -3.60 20.56 17.57
N PRO A 95 -2.87 21.50 18.22
CA PRO A 95 -2.57 22.80 17.62
C PRO A 95 -1.70 22.65 16.37
N ASP A 96 -1.84 23.58 15.42
CA ASP A 96 -1.05 23.57 14.19
C ASP A 96 0.45 23.70 14.52
N GLY A 97 1.29 22.93 13.82
CA GLY A 97 2.74 22.89 14.07
C GLY A 97 3.16 22.00 15.26
N HIS A 98 2.22 21.33 15.91
CA HIS A 98 2.53 20.40 16.98
C HIS A 98 3.43 19.24 16.49
N PRO A 99 4.45 18.78 17.25
CA PRO A 99 5.42 17.77 16.82
C PRO A 99 4.82 16.43 16.36
N ALA A 100 3.68 16.04 16.90
CA ALA A 100 2.96 14.83 16.48
C ALA A 100 2.26 14.95 15.11
N LEU A 101 2.06 16.16 14.61
CA LEU A 101 1.43 16.41 13.32
C LEU A 101 2.46 16.51 12.21
N LYS A 102 2.01 16.29 10.97
CA LYS A 102 2.83 16.50 9.78
C LYS A 102 3.17 17.99 9.64
N SER A 103 4.42 18.30 9.35
CA SER A 103 4.86 19.63 8.92
C SER A 103 4.26 19.99 7.55
N ALA A 104 4.33 21.27 7.18
CA ALA A 104 3.82 21.74 5.88
C ALA A 104 4.46 20.99 4.69
N LYS A 105 5.77 20.73 4.74
CA LYS A 105 6.50 19.99 3.70
C LYS A 105 6.09 18.52 3.65
N GLU A 106 5.83 17.90 4.80
CA GLU A 106 5.34 16.53 4.88
C GLU A 106 3.91 16.42 4.35
N ILE A 107 3.06 17.40 4.63
CA ILE A 107 1.69 17.47 4.07
C ILE A 107 1.76 17.58 2.55
N GLU A 108 2.61 18.44 2.00
CA GLU A 108 2.80 18.58 0.56
C GLU A 108 3.26 17.25 -0.08
N THR A 109 4.28 16.61 0.50
CA THR A 109 4.80 15.32 0.02
C THR A 109 3.73 14.24 0.09
N PHE A 110 2.99 14.18 1.19
CA PHE A 110 1.88 13.23 1.39
C PHE A 110 0.80 13.43 0.33
N ASN A 111 0.38 14.67 0.07
CA ASN A 111 -0.67 14.98 -0.91
C ASN A 111 -0.24 14.63 -2.34
N ILE A 112 1.02 14.88 -2.71
CA ILE A 112 1.57 14.47 -4.00
C ILE A 112 1.49 12.95 -4.17
N ALA A 113 1.92 12.19 -3.15
CA ALA A 113 1.88 10.73 -3.20
C ALA A 113 0.44 10.19 -3.27
N MET A 114 -0.48 10.76 -2.47
CA MET A 114 -1.88 10.36 -2.47
C MET A 114 -2.60 10.69 -3.78
N GLY A 115 -2.23 11.78 -4.47
CA GLY A 115 -2.87 12.23 -5.72
C GLY A 115 -2.67 11.31 -6.94
N GLY A 116 -1.91 10.23 -6.80
CA GLY A 116 -1.72 9.22 -7.84
C GLY A 116 -2.03 7.78 -7.41
N MET A 117 -2.40 7.55 -6.16
CA MET A 117 -2.57 6.18 -5.64
C MET A 117 -3.76 5.46 -6.28
N ASP A 118 -4.89 6.14 -6.46
CA ASP A 118 -6.08 5.62 -7.14
C ASP A 118 -5.77 5.11 -8.57
N LYS A 119 -4.89 5.83 -9.27
CA LYS A 119 -4.47 5.47 -10.63
C LYS A 119 -3.76 4.11 -10.68
N LEU A 120 -3.07 3.70 -9.62
CA LEU A 120 -2.44 2.38 -9.55
C LEU A 120 -3.48 1.26 -9.63
N TYR A 121 -4.64 1.43 -8.97
CA TYR A 121 -5.69 0.42 -8.91
C TYR A 121 -6.62 0.42 -10.13
N ALA A 122 -6.68 1.52 -10.87
CA ALA A 122 -7.54 1.70 -12.05
C ALA A 122 -6.80 1.59 -13.39
N SER A 123 -5.48 1.80 -13.42
CA SER A 123 -4.69 1.85 -14.66
C SER A 123 -4.74 0.55 -15.44
N SER A 124 -4.84 0.65 -16.76
CA SER A 124 -4.77 -0.52 -17.64
C SER A 124 -3.40 -1.19 -17.66
N ALA A 125 -2.36 -0.49 -17.20
CA ALA A 125 -0.99 -1.00 -17.10
C ALA A 125 -0.76 -1.87 -15.85
N SER A 126 -1.68 -1.86 -14.87
CA SER A 126 -1.54 -2.65 -13.64
C SER A 126 -2.40 -3.91 -13.66
N ARG A 127 -1.97 -4.89 -12.87
CA ARG A 127 -2.74 -6.05 -12.43
C ARG A 127 -2.79 -6.03 -10.92
N VAL A 128 -3.96 -6.28 -10.36
CA VAL A 128 -4.20 -6.12 -8.93
C VAL A 128 -4.29 -7.48 -8.27
N VAL A 129 -3.50 -7.69 -7.22
CA VAL A 129 -3.54 -8.88 -6.38
C VAL A 129 -4.32 -8.54 -5.11
N LEU A 130 -5.46 -9.20 -4.90
CA LEU A 130 -6.26 -9.04 -3.69
C LEU A 130 -5.72 -9.95 -2.57
N MET A 131 -5.43 -9.38 -1.42
CA MET A 131 -4.99 -10.12 -0.22
C MET A 131 -5.91 -9.81 0.95
N ARG A 132 -6.93 -10.67 1.12
CA ARG A 132 -8.00 -10.47 2.12
C ARG A 132 -7.74 -11.19 3.44
N THR A 133 -6.69 -11.99 3.51
CA THR A 133 -6.37 -12.84 4.66
C THR A 133 -6.26 -12.00 5.93
N VAL A 134 -7.08 -12.36 6.93
CA VAL A 134 -7.00 -11.82 8.28
C VAL A 134 -6.14 -12.77 9.09
N TYR A 135 -4.92 -12.33 9.39
CA TYR A 135 -3.94 -13.12 10.11
C TYR A 135 -4.30 -13.25 11.59
N LYS A 136 -3.93 -14.40 12.18
CA LYS A 136 -3.83 -14.52 13.63
C LYS A 136 -2.73 -13.60 14.14
N THR A 137 -2.86 -13.12 15.36
CA THR A 137 -1.98 -12.09 15.92
C THR A 137 -1.06 -12.63 17.01
N ASP A 138 -1.08 -13.95 17.23
CA ASP A 138 -0.39 -14.62 18.34
C ASP A 138 1.14 -14.58 18.22
N ASP A 139 1.65 -14.36 17.00
CA ASP A 139 3.07 -14.32 16.64
C ASP A 139 3.54 -12.92 16.23
N ILE A 140 2.70 -11.89 16.38
CA ILE A 140 3.12 -10.50 16.14
C ILE A 140 4.20 -10.13 17.17
N PRO A 141 5.39 -9.72 16.73
CA PRO A 141 6.45 -9.31 17.64
C PRO A 141 6.03 -8.06 18.41
N VAL A 142 6.56 -7.89 19.63
CA VAL A 142 6.47 -6.60 20.33
C VAL A 142 7.49 -5.62 19.75
N ARG A 143 7.12 -4.34 19.67
CA ARG A 143 8.04 -3.29 19.22
C ARG A 143 9.19 -3.09 20.22
N PRO A 144 10.31 -2.48 19.78
CA PRO A 144 11.33 -2.00 20.70
C PRO A 144 10.71 -1.21 21.87
N GLY A 145 11.14 -1.53 23.09
CA GLY A 145 10.54 -0.96 24.31
C GLY A 145 9.34 -1.74 24.86
N GLY A 146 9.01 -2.91 24.30
CA GLY A 146 7.93 -3.78 24.80
C GLY A 146 6.52 -3.26 24.49
N ILE A 147 6.42 -2.33 23.52
CA ILE A 147 5.15 -1.70 23.16
C ILE A 147 4.41 -2.61 22.16
N PRO A 148 3.19 -3.09 22.48
CA PRO A 148 2.42 -3.89 21.54
C PRO A 148 2.01 -3.06 20.31
N TYR A 149 1.79 -3.74 19.18
CA TYR A 149 1.16 -3.12 18.02
C TYR A 149 -0.33 -2.91 18.25
N THR A 150 -0.90 -1.90 17.60
CA THR A 150 -2.34 -1.63 17.64
C THR A 150 -3.02 -2.44 16.55
N LEU A 151 -3.65 -3.56 16.92
CA LEU A 151 -4.27 -4.49 15.97
C LEU A 151 -5.47 -3.85 15.25
N ASN A 152 -5.56 -4.12 13.94
CA ASN A 152 -6.73 -3.78 13.13
C ASN A 152 -7.50 -5.07 12.81
N SER A 153 -8.51 -5.37 13.62
CA SER A 153 -9.36 -6.57 13.46
C SER A 153 -10.48 -6.41 12.43
N ARG A 154 -10.65 -5.20 11.85
CA ARG A 154 -11.71 -4.95 10.86
C ARG A 154 -11.47 -5.86 9.64
N PRO A 155 -12.46 -6.62 9.16
CA PRO A 155 -12.29 -7.42 7.95
C PRO A 155 -11.91 -6.57 6.74
N TYR A 156 -11.19 -7.14 5.76
CA TYR A 156 -10.73 -6.44 4.55
C TYR A 156 -11.83 -5.59 3.90
N CYS A 157 -12.99 -6.20 3.62
CA CYS A 157 -14.13 -5.55 2.96
C CYS A 157 -14.81 -4.46 3.80
N GLY A 158 -14.48 -4.37 5.09
CA GLY A 158 -14.93 -3.29 5.95
C GLY A 158 -14.03 -2.08 5.88
N ARG A 159 -12.77 -2.18 5.45
CA ARG A 159 -11.78 -1.10 5.57
C ARG A 159 -11.97 -0.11 4.43
N GLY A 160 -12.21 1.16 4.76
CA GLY A 160 -12.57 2.19 3.77
C GLY A 160 -11.62 2.24 2.57
N TRP A 161 -10.31 2.26 2.80
CA TRP A 161 -9.33 2.25 1.71
C TRP A 161 -9.40 0.96 0.88
N CYS A 162 -9.41 -0.20 1.52
CA CYS A 162 -9.54 -1.50 0.83
C CYS A 162 -10.83 -1.63 0.00
N VAL A 163 -11.92 -0.98 0.43
CA VAL A 163 -13.17 -0.92 -0.35
C VAL A 163 -12.97 -0.13 -1.64
N VAL A 164 -12.29 1.02 -1.57
CA VAL A 164 -11.97 1.84 -2.75
C VAL A 164 -11.08 1.06 -3.71
N GLU A 165 -9.98 0.47 -3.22
CA GLU A 165 -9.07 -0.35 -4.03
C GLU A 165 -9.82 -1.49 -4.73
N LEU A 166 -10.58 -2.28 -3.97
CA LEU A 166 -11.38 -3.39 -4.50
C LEU A 166 -12.38 -2.91 -5.56
N THR A 167 -13.07 -1.81 -5.31
CA THR A 167 -14.10 -1.28 -6.21
C THR A 167 -13.50 -0.84 -7.53
N LEU A 168 -12.43 -0.03 -7.49
CA LEU A 168 -11.76 0.47 -8.69
C LEU A 168 -11.19 -0.68 -9.50
N SER A 169 -10.47 -1.59 -8.85
CA SER A 169 -9.85 -2.73 -9.52
C SER A 169 -10.87 -3.70 -10.09
N HIS A 170 -12.01 -3.90 -9.42
CA HIS A 170 -13.10 -4.72 -9.94
C HIS A 170 -13.79 -4.05 -11.15
N HIS A 171 -14.17 -2.77 -11.03
CA HIS A 171 -14.82 -2.02 -12.09
C HIS A 171 -14.00 -2.00 -13.39
N HIS A 172 -12.67 -1.85 -13.27
CA HIS A 172 -11.77 -1.85 -14.42
C HIS A 172 -11.30 -3.25 -14.84
N GLY A 173 -11.72 -4.33 -14.17
CA GLY A 173 -11.30 -5.70 -14.48
C GLY A 173 -9.78 -5.91 -14.35
N ARG A 174 -9.16 -5.32 -13.33
CA ARG A 174 -7.71 -5.40 -13.07
C ARG A 174 -7.33 -6.55 -12.13
N ILE A 175 -8.29 -7.13 -11.41
CA ILE A 175 -8.04 -8.17 -10.41
C ILE A 175 -7.54 -9.44 -11.09
N ALA A 176 -6.36 -9.91 -10.68
CA ALA A 176 -5.71 -11.08 -11.27
C ALA A 176 -6.18 -12.39 -10.65
N ASN A 177 -6.38 -12.41 -9.33
CA ASN A 177 -6.87 -13.55 -8.56
C ASN A 177 -8.39 -13.43 -8.36
N VAL A 178 -9.16 -13.66 -9.42
CA VAL A 178 -10.63 -13.47 -9.41
C VAL A 178 -11.36 -14.32 -8.36
N GLY A 179 -10.81 -15.47 -7.97
CA GLY A 179 -11.35 -16.30 -6.87
C GLY A 179 -11.31 -15.61 -5.51
N ASP A 180 -10.49 -14.56 -5.36
CA ASP A 180 -10.39 -13.73 -4.17
C ASP A 180 -11.31 -12.49 -4.21
N VAL A 181 -12.22 -12.38 -5.19
CA VAL A 181 -13.27 -11.37 -5.18
C VAL A 181 -14.37 -11.80 -4.19
N PRO A 182 -14.91 -10.91 -3.32
CA PRO A 182 -16.02 -11.27 -2.45
C PRO A 182 -17.29 -11.54 -3.25
N ASP A 183 -18.10 -12.53 -2.82
CA ASP A 183 -19.38 -12.86 -3.46
C ASP A 183 -20.37 -11.68 -3.46
N LYS A 184 -20.25 -10.78 -2.47
CA LYS A 184 -21.02 -9.55 -2.36
C LYS A 184 -20.07 -8.37 -2.30
N MET A 185 -20.22 -7.44 -3.25
CA MET A 185 -19.38 -6.24 -3.25
C MET A 185 -19.78 -5.31 -2.11
N PRO A 186 -18.83 -4.63 -1.43
CA PRO A 186 -19.13 -3.76 -0.29
C PRO A 186 -20.12 -2.63 -0.61
N LEU A 187 -20.22 -2.23 -1.88
CA LEU A 187 -21.09 -1.16 -2.36
C LEU A 187 -22.53 -1.58 -2.65
N GLU A 188 -22.86 -2.88 -2.64
CA GLU A 188 -24.25 -3.34 -2.78
C GLU A 188 -25.14 -2.90 -1.59
N ASN A 189 -24.53 -2.44 -0.50
CA ASN A 189 -25.20 -1.91 0.69
C ASN A 189 -25.10 -0.38 0.82
N VAL A 190 -24.48 0.32 -0.12
CA VAL A 190 -24.42 1.79 -0.11
C VAL A 190 -25.60 2.28 -0.92
N SER A 191 -26.61 2.84 -0.24
CA SER A 191 -27.71 3.51 -0.95
C SER A 191 -27.10 4.61 -1.84
N PRO A 192 -27.64 4.84 -3.06
CA PRO A 192 -27.17 5.91 -3.94
C PRO A 192 -27.02 7.27 -3.22
N ASP A 193 -27.90 7.55 -2.27
CA ASP A 193 -27.91 8.79 -1.47
C ASP A 193 -26.70 8.94 -0.54
N ALA A 194 -26.08 7.84 -0.13
CA ALA A 194 -24.89 7.86 0.75
C ALA A 194 -23.61 8.20 -0.04
N PHE A 195 -23.58 7.97 -1.35
CA PHE A 195 -22.45 8.30 -2.21
C PHE A 195 -22.45 9.79 -2.57
N GLU A 196 -23.61 10.38 -2.86
CA GLU A 196 -23.74 11.82 -3.16
C GLU A 196 -23.36 12.69 -1.96
N LYS A 197 -23.74 12.30 -0.73
CA LYS A 197 -23.38 13.02 0.51
C LYS A 197 -21.90 12.97 0.88
N ALA A 198 -21.12 12.07 0.28
CA ALA A 198 -19.69 11.93 0.57
C ALA A 198 -18.80 12.77 -0.37
N ILE A 199 -19.39 13.41 -1.38
CA ILE A 199 -18.71 14.19 -2.42
C ILE A 199 -18.95 15.71 -2.26
N GLU A 200 -19.77 16.12 -1.28
CA GLU A 200 -19.92 17.52 -0.82
C GLU A 200 -18.99 17.84 0.37
#